data_AF-A0A1U7V501-F1
#
_entry.id   AF-A0A1U7V501-F1
#
_cell.length_a   1.000
_cell.length_b   1.000
_cell.length_c   1.000
_cell.angle_alpha   90.00
_cell.angle_beta   90.00
_cell.angle_gamma   90.00
#
_symmetry.space_group_name_H-M   'P 1'
#
loop_
_entity.id
_entity.type
_entity.pdbx_description
1 polymer ?
#
loop_
_entity_poly.entity_id
_entity_poly.type
_entity_poly.pdbx_seq_one_letter_code
_entity_poly.pdbx_strand_id
1 'polypeptide(L)'
;MDNGKSFDNRLMNKVCKLFSFKQRNSSMYNIAANGLAEAFNKTLCNLLMKVVSKYKWDWHNCMEEALWAYRTTHRIPTQATPYALIYGVEVVLPLERQTPSLRLAIQERITDEENARL
;
A
#
# COMPACT_ATOMS: atom_id res chain seq x y z
N MET A 1 11.91 4.89 12.31
CA MET A 1 12.29 3.46 12.44
C MET A 1 12.45 3.16 13.91
N ASP A 2 12.05 1.98 14.37
CA ASP A 2 12.34 1.57 15.74
C ASP A 2 13.85 1.38 15.95
N ASN A 3 14.29 1.38 17.21
CA ASN A 3 15.71 1.18 17.56
C ASN A 3 16.10 -0.32 17.56
N GLY A 4 15.42 -1.15 16.78
CA GLY A 4 15.76 -2.55 16.63
C GLY A 4 17.17 -2.69 16.03
N LYS A 5 17.99 -3.61 16.53
CA LYS A 5 19.38 -3.82 16.04
C LYS A 5 19.45 -4.11 14.53
N SER A 6 18.37 -4.62 13.95
CA SER A 6 18.26 -4.83 12.50
C SER A 6 18.28 -3.52 11.71
N PHE A 7 17.76 -2.43 12.29
CA PHE A 7 17.65 -1.11 11.68
C PHE A 7 18.64 -0.09 12.25
N ASP A 8 19.23 -0.37 13.42
CA ASP A 8 20.29 0.44 14.01
C ASP A 8 21.58 -0.39 14.15
N ASN A 9 22.36 -0.43 13.07
CA ASN A 9 23.67 -1.06 13.06
C ASN A 9 24.65 -0.38 12.08
N ARG A 10 25.92 -0.75 12.17
CA ARG A 10 26.99 -0.17 11.36
C ARG A 10 26.77 -0.39 9.86
N LEU A 11 26.18 -1.50 9.45
CA LEU A 11 25.89 -1.80 8.05
C LEU A 11 24.79 -0.86 7.54
N MET A 12 23.70 -0.69 8.30
CA MET A 12 22.64 0.25 7.96
C MET A 12 23.16 1.68 7.84
N ASN A 13 24.03 2.12 8.77
CA ASN A 13 24.68 3.43 8.67
C ASN A 13 25.53 3.60 7.40
N LYS A 14 26.19 2.54 6.92
CA LYS A 14 26.91 2.57 5.64
C LYS A 14 25.95 2.66 4.45
N VAL A 15 24.86 1.90 4.46
CA VAL A 15 23.82 1.94 3.43
C VAL A 15 23.18 3.34 3.35
N CYS A 16 22.80 3.92 4.48
CA CYS A 16 22.25 5.27 4.51
C CYS A 16 23.21 6.32 3.96
N LYS A 17 24.51 6.22 4.27
CA LYS A 17 25.53 7.11 3.69
C LYS A 17 25.69 6.90 2.19
N LEU A 18 25.71 5.65 1.73
CA LEU A 18 25.86 5.31 0.31
C LEU A 18 24.74 5.91 -0.54
N PHE A 19 23.50 5.80 -0.09
CA PHE A 19 22.33 6.31 -0.81
C PHE A 19 21.91 7.72 -0.37
N SER A 20 22.70 8.39 0.47
CA SER A 20 22.38 9.71 1.05
C SER A 20 21.02 9.78 1.75
N PHE A 21 20.57 8.68 2.33
CA PHE A 21 19.33 8.62 3.11
C PHE A 21 19.54 9.17 4.52
N LYS A 22 18.64 10.07 4.92
CA LYS A 22 18.55 10.53 6.32
C LYS A 22 17.63 9.61 7.10
N GLN A 23 18.20 8.63 7.79
CA GLN A 23 17.44 7.77 8.70
C GLN A 23 17.00 8.57 9.94
N ARG A 24 15.71 8.44 10.30
CA ARG A 24 15.15 8.99 11.53
C ARG A 24 14.64 7.83 12.40
N ASN A 25 15.22 7.69 13.58
CA ASN A 25 14.80 6.68 14.55
C ASN A 25 13.82 7.28 15.55
N SER A 26 12.85 6.47 15.99
CA SER A 26 12.00 6.84 17.12
C SER A 26 12.85 6.87 18.39
N SER A 27 12.51 7.75 19.34
CA SER A 27 13.12 7.64 20.66
C SER A 27 12.58 6.40 21.37
N MET A 28 13.34 5.85 22.34
CA MET A 28 12.92 4.68 23.12
C MET A 28 11.53 4.80 23.74
N TYR A 29 11.08 6.02 24.02
CA TYR A 29 9.79 6.31 24.65
C TYR A 29 8.70 6.80 23.67
N ASN A 30 8.97 6.88 22.37
CA ASN A 30 8.01 7.33 21.37
C ASN A 30 7.58 6.20 20.44
N ILE A 31 6.79 5.27 20.98
CA ILE A 31 6.14 4.18 20.23
C ILE A 31 5.20 4.75 19.16
N ALA A 32 4.53 5.87 19.45
CA ALA A 32 3.59 6.52 18.53
C ALA A 32 4.23 6.97 17.21
N ALA A 33 5.55 7.25 17.19
CA ALA A 33 6.27 7.58 15.96
C ALA A 33 6.26 6.46 14.90
N ASN A 34 5.97 5.21 15.29
CA ASN A 34 5.84 4.07 14.40
C ASN A 34 4.38 3.66 14.16
N GLY A 35 3.40 4.41 14.68
CA GLY A 35 2.00 4.01 14.71
C GLY A 35 1.38 3.75 13.33
N LEU A 36 1.79 4.48 12.29
CA LEU A 36 1.32 4.23 10.92
C LEU A 36 1.81 2.88 10.38
N ALA A 37 3.08 2.54 10.61
CA ALA A 37 3.64 1.26 10.20
C ALA A 37 3.01 0.11 10.98
N GLU A 38 2.76 0.29 12.28
CA GLU A 38 2.07 -0.68 13.13
C GLU A 38 0.62 -0.91 12.69
N ALA A 39 -0.13 0.15 12.40
CA ALA A 39 -1.50 0.06 11.90
C ALA A 39 -1.56 -0.65 10.53
N PHE A 40 -0.60 -0.35 9.65
CA PHE A 40 -0.44 -1.05 8.38
C PHE A 40 -0.15 -2.54 8.59
N ASN A 41 0.85 -2.87 9.40
CA ASN A 41 1.25 -4.25 9.69
C ASN A 41 0.08 -5.04 10.29
N LYS A 42 -0.68 -4.45 11.23
CA LYS A 42 -1.88 -5.08 11.80
C LYS A 42 -2.92 -5.39 10.73
N THR A 43 -3.16 -4.46 9.82
CA THR A 43 -4.12 -4.63 8.71
C THR A 43 -3.66 -5.75 7.77
N LEU A 44 -2.38 -5.76 7.40
CA LEU A 44 -1.81 -6.77 6.52
C LEU A 44 -1.85 -8.17 7.15
N CYS A 45 -1.47 -8.30 8.42
CA CYS A 45 -1.61 -9.56 9.16
C CYS A 45 -3.06 -10.05 9.19
N ASN A 46 -4.03 -9.16 9.40
CA ASN A 46 -5.45 -9.53 9.37
C ASN A 46 -5.93 -10.01 7.99
N LEU A 47 -5.43 -9.42 6.91
CA LEU A 47 -5.70 -9.87 5.55
C LEU A 47 -5.08 -11.24 5.29
N LEU A 48 -3.80 -11.41 5.63
CA LEU A 48 -3.10 -12.69 5.49
C LEU A 48 -3.81 -13.79 6.27
N MET A 49 -4.21 -13.55 7.51
CA MET A 49 -4.97 -14.53 8.31
C MET A 49 -6.28 -14.98 7.67
N LYS A 50 -6.89 -14.15 6.79
CA LYS A 50 -8.12 -14.50 6.07
C LYS A 50 -7.87 -15.28 4.79
N VAL A 51 -6.73 -15.04 4.13
CA VAL A 51 -6.39 -15.64 2.83
C VAL A 51 -5.59 -16.93 3.01
N VAL A 52 -4.74 -16.99 4.03
CA VAL A 52 -3.96 -18.18 4.37
C VAL A 52 -4.91 -19.29 4.81
N SER A 53 -4.82 -20.42 4.11
CA SER A 53 -5.68 -21.58 4.32
C SER A 53 -5.32 -22.34 5.61
N LYS A 54 -5.87 -23.55 5.80
CA LYS A 54 -5.72 -24.41 6.99
C LYS A 54 -4.25 -24.61 7.45
N TYR A 55 -3.27 -24.42 6.56
CA TYR A 55 -1.86 -24.56 6.85
C TYR A 55 -1.15 -23.21 6.86
N LYS A 56 -0.81 -22.68 8.04
CA LYS A 56 -0.22 -21.35 8.25
C LYS A 56 1.19 -21.12 7.66
N TRP A 57 1.77 -22.08 6.95
CA TRP A 57 3.16 -22.03 6.48
C TRP A 57 3.33 -21.36 5.11
N ASP A 58 2.26 -21.21 4.34
CA ASP A 58 2.27 -20.75 2.94
C ASP A 58 1.91 -19.27 2.82
N TRP A 59 2.00 -18.52 3.92
CA TRP A 59 1.65 -17.09 3.96
C TRP A 59 2.39 -16.25 2.91
N HIS A 60 3.60 -16.64 2.54
CA HIS A 60 4.39 -15.97 1.51
C HIS A 60 3.76 -16.09 0.12
N ASN A 61 3.04 -17.18 -0.17
CA ASN A 61 2.31 -17.37 -1.43
C ASN A 61 1.05 -16.51 -1.50
N CYS A 62 0.49 -16.09 -0.35
CA CYS A 62 -0.69 -15.23 -0.28
C CYS A 62 -0.34 -13.74 -0.09
N MET A 63 0.96 -13.41 -0.06
CA MET A 63 1.45 -12.08 0.28
C MET A 63 1.08 -11.06 -0.81
N GLU A 64 1.21 -11.44 -2.07
CA GLU A 64 0.91 -10.57 -3.20
C GLU A 64 -0.58 -10.25 -3.28
N GLU A 65 -1.44 -11.24 -3.06
CA GLU A 65 -2.89 -11.10 -3.04
C GLU A 65 -3.37 -10.25 -1.86
N ALA A 66 -2.78 -10.46 -0.68
CA ALA A 66 -3.10 -9.63 0.49
C ALA A 66 -2.70 -8.17 0.29
N LEU A 67 -1.54 -7.91 -0.33
CA LEU A 67 -1.10 -6.56 -0.69
C LEU A 67 -1.99 -5.95 -1.78
N TRP A 68 -2.39 -6.73 -2.78
CA TRP A 68 -3.32 -6.30 -3.82
C TRP A 68 -4.65 -5.85 -3.21
N ALA A 69 -5.27 -6.71 -2.41
CA ALA A 69 -6.50 -6.40 -1.70
C ALA A 69 -6.31 -5.16 -0.79
N TYR A 70 -5.14 -5.02 -0.15
CA TYR A 70 -4.87 -3.83 0.67
C TYR A 70 -4.90 -2.54 -0.15
N ARG A 71 -4.26 -2.55 -1.33
CA ARG A 71 -4.07 -1.39 -2.21
C ARG A 71 -5.34 -0.98 -2.96
N THR A 72 -6.20 -1.93 -3.31
CA THR A 72 -7.43 -1.67 -4.08
C THR A 72 -8.69 -1.49 -3.23
N THR A 73 -8.62 -1.75 -1.92
CA THR A 73 -9.77 -1.56 -1.02
C THR A 73 -9.84 -0.14 -0.49
N HIS A 74 -11.02 0.46 -0.59
CA HIS A 74 -11.31 1.78 -0.06
C HIS A 74 -11.10 1.86 1.45
N ARG A 75 -10.46 2.93 1.93
CA ARG A 75 -10.16 3.15 3.35
C ARG A 75 -10.99 4.29 3.89
N ILE A 76 -11.81 4.00 4.90
CA ILE A 76 -12.67 5.00 5.57
C ILE A 76 -11.87 6.22 6.09
N PRO A 77 -10.68 6.07 6.71
CA PRO A 77 -9.96 7.24 7.24
C PRO A 77 -9.47 8.21 6.15
N THR A 78 -9.11 7.71 4.97
CA THR A 78 -8.58 8.52 3.87
C THR A 78 -9.61 8.80 2.78
N GLN A 79 -10.79 8.17 2.85
CA GLN A 79 -11.85 8.23 1.84
C GLN A 79 -11.34 7.90 0.42
N ALA A 80 -10.32 7.06 0.31
CA ALA A 80 -9.66 6.69 -0.94
C ALA A 80 -9.03 5.30 -0.84
N THR A 81 -8.72 4.67 -1.97
CA THR A 81 -7.85 3.48 -1.98
C THR A 81 -6.38 3.89 -1.83
N PRO A 82 -5.52 3.08 -1.19
CA PRO A 82 -4.09 3.37 -1.13
C PRO A 82 -3.44 3.48 -2.52
N TYR A 83 -3.95 2.78 -3.52
CA TYR A 83 -3.49 2.91 -4.89
C TYR A 83 -3.76 4.32 -5.44
N ALA A 84 -4.99 4.83 -5.28
CA ALA A 84 -5.34 6.18 -5.73
C ALA A 84 -4.51 7.27 -5.04
N LEU A 85 -4.13 7.07 -3.77
CA LEU A 85 -3.24 8.01 -3.07
C LEU A 85 -1.82 8.08 -3.66
N ILE A 86 -1.34 7.00 -4.29
CA ILE A 86 0.00 6.94 -4.88
C ILE A 86 0.00 7.41 -6.33
N TYR A 87 -1.00 6.97 -7.11
CA TYR A 87 -1.03 7.19 -8.56
C TYR A 87 -1.99 8.30 -9.00
N GLY A 88 -2.77 8.87 -8.07
CA GLY A 88 -3.77 9.90 -8.34
C GLY A 88 -5.05 9.38 -9.00
N VAL A 89 -5.11 8.10 -9.39
CA VAL A 89 -6.25 7.47 -10.06
C VAL A 89 -6.56 6.12 -9.43
N GLU A 90 -7.82 5.72 -9.45
CA GLU A 90 -8.23 4.40 -8.99
C GLU A 90 -7.79 3.29 -9.95
N VAL A 91 -7.58 2.08 -9.42
CA VAL A 91 -7.28 0.90 -10.24
C VAL A 91 -8.47 0.58 -11.14
N VAL A 92 -8.18 0.32 -12.41
CA VAL A 92 -9.09 -0.35 -13.34
C VAL A 92 -8.96 -1.86 -13.14
N LEU A 93 -9.99 -2.48 -12.58
CA LEU A 93 -9.98 -3.92 -12.33
C LEU A 93 -10.10 -4.69 -13.66
N PRO A 94 -9.54 -5.90 -13.77
CA PRO A 94 -9.70 -6.73 -14.96
C PRO A 94 -11.17 -6.96 -15.36
N LEU A 95 -12.06 -7.08 -14.38
CA LEU A 95 -13.50 -7.22 -14.61
C LEU A 95 -14.11 -5.95 -15.24
N GLU A 96 -13.64 -4.77 -14.85
CA GLU A 96 -14.13 -3.50 -15.41
C GLU A 96 -13.71 -3.32 -16.88
N ARG A 97 -12.66 -4.03 -17.34
CA ARG A 97 -12.34 -4.08 -18.79
C ARG A 97 -13.30 -4.95 -19.58
N GLN A 98 -13.87 -5.99 -18.97
CA GLN A 98 -14.83 -6.88 -19.64
C GLN A 98 -16.23 -6.28 -19.61
N THR A 99 -16.59 -5.67 -18.47
CA THR A 99 -17.86 -5.00 -18.25
C THR A 99 -17.57 -3.59 -17.73
N PRO A 100 -17.60 -2.56 -18.60
CA PRO A 100 -17.30 -1.19 -18.21
C PRO A 100 -18.13 -0.76 -17.00
N SER A 101 -17.46 -0.33 -15.93
CA SER A 101 -18.14 0.27 -14.79
C SER A 101 -18.65 1.67 -15.14
N LEU A 102 -19.66 2.16 -14.41
CA LEU A 102 -20.17 3.53 -14.58
C LEU A 102 -19.07 4.59 -14.49
N ARG A 103 -18.09 4.37 -13.60
CA ARG A 103 -16.92 5.25 -13.46
C ARG A 103 -16.11 5.31 -14.76
N LEU A 104 -15.78 4.15 -15.34
CA LEU A 104 -15.04 4.10 -16.60
C LEU A 104 -15.83 4.73 -17.75
N ALA A 105 -17.12 4.43 -17.85
CA ALA A 105 -17.98 4.99 -18.89
C ALA A 105 -18.06 6.53 -18.82
N ILE A 106 -18.08 7.10 -17.62
CA ILE A 106 -18.01 8.56 -17.43
C ILE A 106 -16.62 9.10 -17.83
N GLN A 107 -15.55 8.41 -17.43
CA GLN A 107 -14.19 8.84 -17.72
C GLN A 107 -13.85 8.78 -19.21
N GLU A 108 -14.31 7.75 -19.92
CA GLU A 108 -14.20 7.65 -21.38
C GLU A 108 -14.95 8.80 -22.08
N ARG A 109 -16.19 9.10 -21.67
CA ARG A 109 -16.95 10.24 -22.20
C ARG A 109 -16.25 11.59 -21.99
N ILE A 110 -15.68 11.81 -20.80
CA ILE A 110 -14.91 13.04 -20.52
C ILE A 110 -13.70 13.11 -21.45
N THR A 111 -12.99 12.00 -21.64
CA THR A 111 -11.82 11.93 -22.54
C THR A 111 -12.22 12.23 -23.99
N ASP A 112 -13.35 11.69 -24.44
CA ASP A 112 -13.90 11.96 -25.78
C ASP A 112 -14.29 13.44 -25.96
N GLU A 113 -14.93 14.05 -24.95
CA GLU A 113 -15.28 15.48 -24.96
C GLU A 113 -14.05 16.40 -24.93
N GLU A 114 -13.00 16.05 -24.18
CA GLU A 114 -11.73 16.78 -24.15
C GLU A 114 -11.00 16.69 -25.51
N ASN A 115 -10.98 15.51 -26.11
CA ASN A 115 -10.41 15.31 -27.45
C ASN A 115 -11.20 16.04 -28.54
N ALA A 116 -12.53 16.14 -28.42
CA ALA A 116 -13.38 16.86 -29.37
C ALA A 116 -13.26 18.39 -29.29
N ARG A 117 -12.59 18.94 -28.25
CA ARG A 117 -12.35 20.38 -28.06
C ARG A 117 -10.98 20.85 -28.57
N LEU A 118 -10.15 19.93 -29.05
CA LEU A 118 -8.86 20.18 -29.72
C LEU A 118 -9.05 20.22 -31.24
#